data_AF-A0AAD9S0M4-F1
#
_entry.id   AF-A0AAD9S0M4-F1
#
_cell.length_a   1.000
_cell.length_b   1.000
_cell.length_c   1.000
_cell.angle_alpha   90.00
_cell.angle_beta   90.00
_cell.angle_gamma   90.00
#
_symmetry.space_group_name_H-M   'P 1'
#
loop_
_entity.id
_entity.type
_entity.pdbx_description
1 polymer ?
#
loop_
_entity_poly.entity_id
_entity_poly.type
_entity_poly.pdbx_seq_one_letter_code
_entity_poly.pdbx_strand_id
1 'polypeptide(L)'
;MRFADGREAVHCDVHIPCAKSGQGCRQIAASRSDFCFAHKCSLEGCVKGKENSSHYCKQHTCHSSSCHQAKYDIHNRDSKYCSAHECSVEKCLHEAKTTGGFCSAHACAHGSCAAGQSSSSLYCREHCCHHSGCHHEALHRNGFCRSHACIEKGCKESRLGGRDHIHQCLAHWTKDVRKNAASEVGHRADLERFQLEEEIRDLERREYLRQTAEREERKRAEEEIRYAEQVRQAKVELEKKRLAEHLAKVEEERRQHEANERFEKKVAARVAAEEARRDFEAREAQRAEREKQRREEEIARVAVERERARQAAERIAREDDEARRRAADERFADELRRGLRAREQLEEDRRAEEEQLRRLRDRGRRRETAFDHIW
;
A
#
# COMPACT_ATOMS: atom_id res chain seq x y z
N MET A 1 140.82 -48.86 -52.20
CA MET A 1 140.78 -50.28 -52.63
C MET A 1 139.88 -50.38 -53.84
N ARG A 2 140.32 -51.03 -54.92
CA ARG A 2 139.48 -51.32 -56.10
C ARG A 2 138.90 -52.71 -55.91
N PHE A 3 137.58 -52.83 -56.02
CA PHE A 3 136.92 -54.15 -56.06
C PHE A 3 137.16 -54.79 -57.44
N ALA A 4 137.01 -56.12 -57.53
CA ALA A 4 137.30 -56.91 -58.75
C ALA A 4 136.43 -56.53 -59.97
N ASP A 5 135.39 -55.71 -59.78
CA ASP A 5 134.48 -55.17 -60.78
C ASP A 5 134.89 -53.78 -61.32
N GLY A 6 136.07 -53.27 -60.94
CA GLY A 6 136.65 -52.02 -61.46
C GLY A 6 136.02 -50.74 -60.90
N ARG A 7 135.10 -50.83 -59.94
CA ARG A 7 134.53 -49.66 -59.26
C ARG A 7 135.43 -49.24 -58.10
N GLU A 8 135.80 -47.97 -58.05
CA GLU A 8 136.56 -47.42 -56.92
C GLU A 8 135.66 -47.37 -55.67
N ALA A 9 136.12 -47.96 -54.57
CA ALA A 9 135.49 -47.83 -53.27
C ALA A 9 135.62 -46.36 -52.83
N VAL A 10 134.59 -45.55 -53.09
CA VAL A 10 134.60 -44.10 -52.79
C VAL A 10 134.52 -43.84 -51.27
N HIS A 11 134.33 -44.86 -50.44
CA HIS A 11 134.05 -44.71 -49.01
C HIS A 11 134.97 -45.63 -48.19
N CYS A 12 135.66 -45.08 -47.18
CA CYS A 12 136.37 -45.88 -46.18
C CYS A 12 135.37 -46.39 -45.12
N ASP A 13 135.71 -47.44 -44.36
CA ASP A 13 134.84 -48.04 -43.33
C ASP A 13 134.38 -47.03 -42.24
N VAL A 14 135.03 -45.88 -42.16
CA VAL A 14 134.70 -44.78 -41.26
C VAL A 14 133.61 -43.85 -41.82
N HIS A 15 133.40 -43.83 -43.14
CA HIS A 15 132.47 -42.93 -43.83
C HIS A 15 131.33 -43.71 -44.50
N ILE A 16 130.39 -44.22 -43.71
CA ILE A 16 129.18 -44.88 -44.21
C ILE A 16 128.22 -43.80 -44.74
N PRO A 17 127.70 -43.90 -45.99
CA PRO A 17 126.72 -42.95 -46.51
C PRO A 17 125.40 -43.05 -45.73
N CYS A 18 124.67 -41.95 -45.62
CA CYS A 18 123.37 -41.94 -44.94
C CYS A 18 122.40 -42.96 -45.57
N ALA A 19 121.68 -43.74 -44.77
CA ALA A 19 120.67 -44.69 -45.23
C ALA A 19 119.54 -44.05 -46.07
N LYS A 20 119.34 -42.73 -45.98
CA LYS A 20 118.44 -41.95 -46.86
C LYS A 20 119.11 -41.42 -48.13
N SER A 21 120.28 -41.94 -48.53
CA SER A 21 120.95 -41.53 -49.77
C SER A 21 120.12 -41.82 -51.02
N GLY A 22 119.28 -42.86 -51.01
CA GLY A 22 118.30 -43.11 -52.07
C GLY A 22 117.20 -42.04 -52.19
N GLN A 23 117.05 -41.17 -51.20
CA GLN A 23 116.13 -40.01 -51.20
C GLN A 23 116.89 -38.69 -51.48
N GLY A 24 118.10 -38.77 -52.06
CA GLY A 24 118.90 -37.61 -52.45
C GLY A 24 119.84 -37.06 -51.36
N CYS A 25 119.96 -37.72 -50.20
CA CYS A 25 120.89 -37.30 -49.16
C CYS A 25 122.35 -37.63 -49.53
N ARG A 26 123.21 -36.62 -49.60
CA ARG A 26 124.66 -36.79 -49.88
C ARG A 26 125.55 -36.70 -48.63
N GLN A 27 124.96 -36.63 -47.44
CA GLN A 27 125.69 -36.47 -46.18
C GLN A 27 126.16 -37.83 -45.65
N ILE A 28 127.29 -37.84 -44.93
CA ILE A 28 127.85 -39.03 -44.27
C ILE A 28 127.05 -39.31 -42.98
N ALA A 29 126.88 -40.59 -42.65
CA ALA A 29 126.20 -41.01 -41.44
C ALA A 29 126.92 -40.52 -40.16
N ALA A 30 126.16 -40.17 -39.13
CA ALA A 30 126.72 -39.74 -37.85
C ALA A 30 127.24 -40.96 -37.07
N SER A 31 128.25 -40.75 -36.22
CA SER A 31 128.89 -41.81 -35.44
C SER A 31 127.88 -42.71 -34.71
N ARG A 32 128.00 -44.03 -34.92
CA ARG A 32 127.14 -45.10 -34.36
C ARG A 32 125.68 -45.08 -34.85
N SER A 33 125.40 -44.50 -36.02
CA SER A 33 124.07 -44.58 -36.64
C SER A 33 124.21 -44.69 -38.15
N ASP A 34 123.18 -45.24 -38.81
CA ASP A 34 123.13 -45.31 -40.27
C ASP A 34 122.64 -43.99 -40.91
N PHE A 35 122.38 -42.95 -40.12
CA PHE A 35 121.78 -41.70 -40.56
C PHE A 35 122.70 -40.52 -40.30
N CYS A 36 122.76 -39.54 -41.22
CA CYS A 36 123.50 -38.30 -40.99
C CYS A 36 122.84 -37.45 -39.88
N PHE A 37 123.51 -36.45 -39.31
CA PHE A 37 122.92 -35.58 -38.27
C PHE A 37 121.60 -34.94 -38.68
N ALA A 38 121.44 -34.61 -39.96
CA ALA A 38 120.18 -34.08 -40.49
C ALA A 38 119.06 -35.12 -40.58
N HIS A 39 119.37 -36.42 -40.66
CA HIS A 39 118.39 -37.51 -40.76
C HIS A 39 118.32 -38.40 -39.53
N LYS A 40 119.18 -38.22 -38.53
CA LYS A 40 119.17 -38.91 -37.26
C LYS A 40 118.08 -38.30 -36.36
N CYS A 41 117.42 -39.15 -35.56
CA CYS A 41 116.49 -38.68 -34.53
C CYS A 41 117.22 -37.73 -33.56
N SER A 42 116.61 -36.58 -33.26
CA SER A 42 117.17 -35.57 -32.35
C SER A 42 117.22 -35.98 -30.87
N LEU A 43 116.63 -37.14 -30.49
CA LEU A 43 116.75 -37.65 -29.13
C LEU A 43 118.15 -38.21 -28.87
N GLU A 44 118.79 -37.77 -27.79
CA GLU A 44 120.09 -38.27 -27.36
C GLU A 44 120.10 -39.79 -27.19
N GLY A 45 121.12 -40.45 -27.73
CA GLY A 45 121.26 -41.92 -27.72
C GLY A 45 120.42 -42.69 -28.76
N CYS A 46 119.49 -42.05 -29.48
CA CYS A 46 118.72 -42.72 -30.52
C CYS A 46 119.53 -42.88 -31.81
N VAL A 47 119.63 -44.11 -32.33
CA VAL A 47 120.33 -44.43 -33.60
C VAL A 47 119.40 -44.48 -34.81
N LYS A 48 118.08 -44.34 -34.61
CA LYS A 48 117.07 -44.44 -35.68
C LYS A 48 116.94 -43.15 -36.48
N GLY A 49 116.55 -43.29 -37.75
CA GLY A 49 116.29 -42.15 -38.63
C GLY A 49 115.00 -41.42 -38.30
N LYS A 50 115.00 -40.10 -38.49
CA LYS A 50 113.83 -39.24 -38.33
C LYS A 50 112.78 -39.48 -39.43
N GLU A 51 111.52 -39.27 -39.10
CA GLU A 51 110.42 -39.27 -40.07
C GLU A 51 110.44 -37.98 -40.91
N ASN A 52 109.94 -38.03 -42.15
CA ASN A 52 110.23 -37.02 -43.18
C ASN A 52 109.90 -35.56 -42.77
N SER A 53 108.93 -35.34 -41.89
CA SER A 53 108.52 -34.02 -41.39
C SER A 53 108.71 -33.82 -39.89
N SER A 54 109.31 -34.77 -39.18
CA SER A 54 109.59 -34.69 -37.74
C SER A 54 111.09 -34.63 -37.45
N HIS A 55 111.44 -34.04 -36.31
CA HIS A 55 112.80 -34.11 -35.75
C HIS A 55 113.08 -35.46 -35.08
N TYR A 56 112.05 -36.29 -34.89
CA TYR A 56 112.11 -37.55 -34.16
C TYR A 56 111.82 -38.75 -35.07
N CYS A 57 112.24 -39.95 -34.65
CA CYS A 57 111.88 -41.19 -35.33
C CYS A 57 110.47 -41.63 -34.94
N LYS A 58 109.84 -42.55 -35.69
CA LYS A 58 108.48 -43.07 -35.44
C LYS A 58 108.23 -43.55 -34.00
N GLN A 59 109.26 -43.98 -33.27
CA GLN A 59 109.13 -44.40 -31.86
C GLN A 59 109.13 -43.24 -30.86
N HIS A 60 109.67 -42.08 -31.24
CA HIS A 60 109.78 -40.89 -30.42
C HIS A 60 108.86 -39.75 -30.87
N THR A 61 108.25 -39.85 -32.06
CA THR A 61 107.22 -38.92 -32.55
C THR A 61 105.84 -39.28 -31.99
N CYS A 62 105.04 -38.26 -31.69
CA CYS A 62 103.63 -38.40 -31.34
C CYS A 62 102.84 -39.18 -32.41
N HIS A 63 101.95 -40.09 -32.00
CA HIS A 63 101.17 -40.92 -32.90
C HIS A 63 99.98 -40.20 -33.56
N SER A 64 99.54 -39.06 -33.02
CA SER A 64 98.45 -38.27 -33.59
C SER A 64 98.80 -37.79 -35.02
N SER A 65 97.87 -37.98 -35.95
CA SER A 65 98.05 -37.57 -37.35
C SER A 65 98.31 -36.07 -37.41
N SER A 66 99.35 -35.64 -38.15
CA SER A 66 99.85 -34.25 -38.25
C SER A 66 100.66 -33.69 -37.08
N CYS A 67 100.88 -34.43 -36.00
CA CYS A 67 101.78 -33.98 -34.93
C CYS A 67 103.22 -34.43 -35.20
N HIS A 68 104.16 -33.48 -35.10
CA HIS A 68 105.60 -33.77 -35.28
C HIS A 68 106.43 -33.59 -34.01
N GLN A 69 105.77 -33.34 -32.87
CA GLN A 69 106.37 -33.18 -31.55
C GLN A 69 106.84 -34.53 -30.98
N ALA A 70 107.79 -34.48 -30.05
CA ALA A 70 108.20 -35.65 -29.28
C ALA A 70 107.08 -36.17 -28.39
N LYS A 71 107.07 -37.47 -28.11
CA LYS A 71 106.24 -38.07 -27.06
C LYS A 71 106.50 -37.41 -25.72
N TYR A 72 105.48 -37.34 -24.86
CA TYR A 72 105.57 -36.69 -23.56
C TYR A 72 106.58 -37.39 -22.65
N ASP A 73 106.39 -38.70 -22.46
CA ASP A 73 107.32 -39.56 -21.74
C ASP A 73 108.06 -40.45 -22.73
N ILE A 74 109.24 -40.00 -23.13
CA ILE A 74 110.08 -40.67 -24.13
C ILE A 74 110.65 -41.99 -23.57
N HIS A 75 110.76 -42.13 -22.26
CA HIS A 75 111.29 -43.32 -21.61
C HIS A 75 110.22 -44.39 -21.42
N ASN A 76 108.94 -44.01 -21.36
CA ASN A 76 107.83 -44.93 -21.30
C ASN A 76 107.45 -45.48 -22.69
N ARG A 77 107.65 -46.79 -22.88
CA ARG A 77 107.33 -47.49 -24.13
C ARG A 77 105.84 -47.45 -24.49
N ASP A 78 104.98 -47.31 -23.50
CA ASP A 78 103.53 -47.27 -23.68
C ASP A 78 103.02 -45.87 -24.02
N SER A 79 103.82 -44.82 -23.79
CA SER A 79 103.46 -43.46 -24.22
C SER A 79 103.47 -43.39 -25.75
N LYS A 80 102.36 -42.91 -26.31
CA LYS A 80 102.15 -42.78 -27.76
C LYS A 80 102.00 -41.33 -28.20
N TYR A 81 101.68 -40.41 -27.30
CA TYR A 81 101.27 -39.05 -27.62
C TYR A 81 102.22 -38.03 -26.99
N CYS A 82 102.26 -36.81 -27.53
CA CYS A 82 102.96 -35.68 -26.90
C CYS A 82 102.12 -35.07 -25.77
N SER A 83 102.68 -34.17 -24.96
CA SER A 83 101.93 -33.48 -23.88
C SER A 83 100.66 -32.78 -24.35
N ALA A 84 100.64 -32.37 -25.61
CA ALA A 84 99.51 -31.71 -26.23
C ALA A 84 98.43 -32.69 -26.74
N HIS A 85 98.74 -33.98 -26.93
CA HIS A 85 97.80 -34.98 -27.44
C HIS A 85 97.59 -36.15 -26.48
N GLU A 86 98.27 -36.18 -25.34
CA GLU A 86 98.04 -37.13 -24.26
C GLU A 86 96.96 -36.61 -23.32
N CYS A 87 96.17 -37.52 -22.75
CA CYS A 87 95.13 -37.16 -21.80
C CYS A 87 95.73 -36.49 -20.55
N SER A 88 95.20 -35.35 -20.14
CA SER A 88 95.64 -34.60 -18.94
C SER A 88 95.41 -35.29 -17.59
N VAL A 89 94.89 -36.53 -17.57
CA VAL A 89 94.70 -37.31 -16.34
C VAL A 89 95.94 -38.13 -16.10
N GLU A 90 96.48 -38.07 -14.88
CA GLU A 90 97.69 -38.79 -14.50
C GLU A 90 97.58 -40.29 -14.88
N LYS A 91 98.63 -40.81 -15.53
CA LYS A 91 98.76 -42.21 -15.99
C LYS A 91 97.82 -42.63 -17.12
N CYS A 92 97.05 -41.71 -17.72
CA CYS A 92 96.21 -42.03 -18.87
C CYS A 92 96.96 -41.80 -20.19
N LEU A 93 97.37 -42.89 -20.85
CA LEU A 93 98.18 -42.84 -22.09
C LEU A 93 97.33 -42.79 -23.38
N HIS A 94 96.05 -42.39 -23.28
CA HIS A 94 95.12 -42.32 -24.41
C HIS A 94 95.17 -40.95 -25.09
N GLU A 95 94.76 -40.90 -26.37
CA GLU A 95 94.68 -39.66 -27.14
C GLU A 95 93.64 -38.70 -26.55
N ALA A 96 94.05 -37.47 -26.30
CA ALA A 96 93.15 -36.38 -25.94
C ALA A 96 92.31 -35.96 -27.16
N LYS A 97 91.01 -35.71 -26.94
CA LYS A 97 90.11 -35.23 -28.02
C LYS A 97 90.48 -33.85 -28.54
N THR A 98 91.08 -33.03 -27.70
CA THR A 98 91.51 -31.66 -27.99
C THR A 98 92.93 -31.46 -27.49
N THR A 99 93.65 -30.48 -28.04
CA THR A 99 95.02 -30.16 -27.62
C THR A 99 95.08 -29.83 -26.12
N GLY A 100 95.80 -30.62 -25.33
CA GLY A 100 95.90 -30.51 -23.86
C GLY A 100 94.64 -30.94 -23.09
N GLY A 101 93.71 -31.62 -23.76
CA GLY A 101 92.41 -32.01 -23.21
C GLY A 101 92.37 -33.40 -22.58
N PHE A 102 91.18 -33.99 -22.61
CA PHE A 102 90.89 -35.30 -22.03
C PHE A 102 90.56 -36.32 -23.13
N CYS A 103 90.88 -37.59 -22.89
CA CYS A 103 90.47 -38.68 -23.80
C CYS A 103 88.96 -38.94 -23.72
N SER A 104 88.40 -39.76 -24.60
CA SER A 104 86.95 -40.04 -24.61
C SER A 104 86.40 -40.58 -23.29
N ALA A 105 87.22 -41.31 -22.52
CA ALA A 105 86.85 -41.88 -21.24
C ALA A 105 86.96 -40.87 -20.08
N HIS A 106 87.64 -39.75 -20.25
CA HIS A 106 87.83 -38.73 -19.21
C HIS A 106 87.27 -37.36 -19.60
N ALA A 107 86.90 -37.16 -20.86
CA ALA A 107 86.27 -35.94 -21.34
C ALA A 107 84.81 -35.91 -20.91
N CYS A 108 84.31 -34.72 -20.61
CA CYS A 108 82.89 -34.50 -20.41
C CYS A 108 82.08 -35.04 -21.59
N ALA A 109 81.02 -35.79 -21.30
CA ALA A 109 80.11 -36.33 -22.32
C ALA A 109 79.31 -35.23 -23.05
N HIS A 110 79.24 -34.01 -22.51
CA HIS A 110 78.63 -32.86 -23.17
C HIS A 110 79.46 -32.45 -24.40
N GLY A 111 78.90 -32.63 -25.60
CA GLY A 111 79.66 -32.73 -26.87
C GLY A 111 80.58 -31.55 -27.23
N SER A 112 80.37 -30.36 -26.67
CA SER A 112 81.21 -29.18 -26.90
C SER A 112 82.17 -28.83 -25.75
N CYS A 113 82.18 -29.63 -24.67
CA CYS A 113 82.95 -29.33 -23.47
C CYS A 113 84.35 -29.96 -23.52
N ALA A 114 85.39 -29.12 -23.40
CA ALA A 114 86.78 -29.59 -23.30
C ALA A 114 87.20 -29.95 -21.86
N ALA A 115 86.32 -29.78 -20.87
CA ALA A 115 86.62 -30.09 -19.47
C ALA A 115 86.58 -31.60 -19.19
N GLY A 116 87.25 -32.01 -18.12
CA GLY A 116 87.26 -33.39 -17.65
C GLY A 116 85.95 -33.74 -16.94
N GLN A 117 85.52 -34.99 -17.06
CA GLN A 117 84.39 -35.52 -16.30
C GLN A 117 84.71 -35.54 -14.79
N SER A 118 83.66 -35.48 -13.96
CA SER A 118 83.81 -35.65 -12.52
C SER A 118 84.04 -37.13 -12.16
N SER A 119 84.62 -37.43 -10.99
CA SER A 119 84.87 -38.81 -10.54
C SER A 119 83.62 -39.67 -10.41
N SER A 120 82.45 -39.04 -10.26
CA SER A 120 81.16 -39.72 -10.06
C SER A 120 80.18 -39.58 -11.22
N SER A 121 80.54 -38.85 -12.28
CA SER A 121 79.62 -38.50 -13.37
C SER A 121 80.34 -38.48 -14.71
N LEU A 122 79.62 -38.80 -15.78
CA LEU A 122 80.10 -38.67 -17.15
C LEU A 122 80.25 -37.20 -17.59
N TYR A 123 79.82 -36.27 -16.76
CA TYR A 123 79.82 -34.83 -17.03
C TYR A 123 80.81 -34.12 -16.11
N CYS A 124 81.37 -33.00 -16.59
CA CYS A 124 82.18 -32.12 -15.75
C CYS A 124 81.31 -31.43 -14.68
N ARG A 125 81.94 -30.75 -13.71
CA ARG A 125 81.21 -30.06 -12.63
C ARG A 125 80.18 -29.04 -13.13
N GLU A 126 80.43 -28.40 -14.26
CA GLU A 126 79.51 -27.41 -14.86
C GLU A 126 78.34 -28.05 -15.61
N HIS A 127 78.52 -29.25 -16.16
CA HIS A 127 77.50 -29.99 -16.90
C HIS A 127 76.85 -31.10 -16.07
N CYS A 128 77.24 -31.28 -14.81
CA CYS A 128 76.59 -32.20 -13.89
C CYS A 128 75.46 -31.49 -13.14
N CYS A 129 74.37 -32.22 -12.87
CA CYS A 129 73.30 -31.70 -12.03
C CYS A 129 73.83 -31.29 -10.64
N HIS A 130 73.48 -30.08 -10.19
CA HIS A 130 73.88 -29.54 -8.89
C HIS A 130 73.15 -30.21 -7.71
N HIS A 131 72.14 -31.05 -7.97
CA HIS A 131 71.44 -31.79 -6.92
C HIS A 131 72.35 -32.88 -6.35
N SER A 132 72.44 -32.95 -5.02
CA SER A 132 73.30 -33.90 -4.31
C SER A 132 72.96 -35.34 -4.71
N GLY A 133 73.95 -36.07 -5.24
CA GLY A 133 73.79 -37.47 -5.66
C GLY A 133 73.19 -37.66 -7.07
N CYS A 134 72.98 -36.59 -7.83
CA CYS A 134 72.52 -36.70 -9.21
C CYS A 134 73.71 -36.63 -10.19
N HIS A 135 73.86 -37.64 -11.04
CA HIS A 135 74.94 -37.74 -12.04
C HIS A 135 74.45 -37.51 -13.48
N HIS A 136 73.24 -36.96 -13.64
CA HIS A 136 72.68 -36.65 -14.96
C HIS A 136 73.20 -35.31 -15.48
N GLU A 137 73.09 -35.13 -16.80
CA GLU A 137 73.39 -33.89 -17.50
C GLU A 137 72.54 -32.72 -17.00
N ALA A 138 73.19 -31.60 -16.69
CA ALA A 138 72.54 -30.32 -16.49
C ALA A 138 72.08 -29.79 -17.86
N LEU A 139 70.82 -30.06 -18.20
CA LEU A 139 70.22 -29.64 -19.47
C LEU A 139 69.92 -28.14 -19.53
N HIS A 140 69.83 -27.50 -18.37
CA HIS A 140 69.41 -26.11 -18.25
C HIS A 140 70.58 -25.25 -17.76
N ARG A 141 70.57 -23.96 -18.14
CA ARG A 141 71.55 -22.95 -17.68
C ARG A 141 71.56 -22.74 -16.16
N ASN A 142 70.60 -23.34 -15.45
CA ASN A 142 70.52 -23.32 -13.98
C ASN A 142 71.32 -24.44 -13.31
N GLY A 143 71.97 -25.32 -14.08
CA GLY A 143 72.79 -26.39 -13.52
C GLY A 143 71.99 -27.59 -13.00
N PHE A 144 70.69 -27.69 -13.28
CA PHE A 144 69.87 -28.85 -12.91
C PHE A 144 69.49 -29.68 -14.13
N CYS A 145 69.31 -30.99 -13.94
CA CYS A 145 68.78 -31.88 -14.98
C CYS A 145 67.27 -31.64 -15.16
N ARG A 146 66.59 -32.43 -16.01
CA ARG A 146 65.14 -32.27 -16.27
C ARG A 146 64.26 -32.69 -15.09
N SER A 147 64.61 -33.77 -14.40
CA SER A 147 64.23 -33.95 -12.99
C SER A 147 65.01 -32.91 -12.20
N HIS A 148 64.70 -32.44 -11.02
CA HIS A 148 65.45 -31.36 -10.32
C HIS A 148 65.35 -29.93 -10.89
N ALA A 149 65.20 -29.69 -12.19
CA ALA A 149 64.89 -28.33 -12.66
C ALA A 149 63.44 -27.94 -12.35
N CYS A 150 63.24 -26.67 -11.96
CA CYS A 150 61.92 -26.06 -11.89
C CYS A 150 61.32 -25.90 -13.30
N ILE A 151 60.02 -26.19 -13.44
CA ILE A 151 59.28 -26.12 -14.72
C ILE A 151 59.12 -24.69 -15.24
N GLU A 152 59.15 -23.70 -14.34
CA GLU A 152 59.06 -22.28 -14.70
C GLU A 152 60.25 -21.82 -15.54
N LYS A 153 59.96 -21.24 -16.71
CA LYS A 153 60.98 -20.82 -17.68
C LYS A 153 61.94 -19.81 -17.04
N GLY A 154 63.23 -20.12 -17.09
CA GLY A 154 64.29 -19.25 -16.57
C GLY A 154 64.51 -19.33 -15.06
N CYS A 155 63.79 -20.19 -14.33
CA CYS A 155 64.02 -20.38 -12.91
C CYS A 155 65.37 -21.06 -12.65
N LYS A 156 66.16 -20.46 -11.76
CA LYS A 156 67.48 -20.98 -11.37
C LYS A 156 67.44 -21.94 -10.18
N GLU A 157 66.30 -22.04 -9.52
CA GLU A 157 66.15 -22.84 -8.32
C GLU A 157 65.85 -24.31 -8.63
N SER A 158 66.30 -25.20 -7.76
CA SER A 158 65.90 -26.59 -7.80
C SER A 158 64.41 -26.74 -7.52
N ARG A 159 63.75 -27.68 -8.20
CA ARG A 159 62.39 -28.10 -7.84
C ARG A 159 62.42 -28.69 -6.42
N LEU A 160 61.33 -28.56 -5.68
CA LEU A 160 61.24 -29.01 -4.29
C LEU A 160 61.50 -30.51 -4.07
N GLY A 161 61.42 -31.33 -5.12
CA GLY A 161 61.95 -32.70 -5.12
C GLY A 161 61.34 -33.61 -4.06
N GLY A 162 60.28 -34.33 -4.43
CA GLY A 162 59.64 -35.35 -3.59
C GLY A 162 58.81 -36.31 -4.43
N ARG A 163 58.15 -37.30 -3.80
CA ARG A 163 57.20 -38.21 -4.48
C ARG A 163 55.97 -37.46 -5.02
N ASP A 164 55.72 -36.26 -4.55
CA ASP A 164 54.44 -35.54 -4.74
C ASP A 164 54.34 -34.75 -6.05
N HIS A 165 55.16 -35.08 -7.06
CA HIS A 165 55.10 -34.48 -8.40
C HIS A 165 55.17 -32.93 -8.45
N ILE A 166 55.66 -32.26 -7.42
CA ILE A 166 55.80 -30.79 -7.43
C ILE A 166 56.95 -30.42 -8.37
N HIS A 167 56.58 -29.97 -9.58
CA HIS A 167 57.52 -29.57 -10.64
C HIS A 167 58.07 -28.15 -10.48
N GLN A 168 57.73 -27.47 -9.38
CA GLN A 168 58.12 -26.09 -9.10
C GLN A 168 59.13 -26.02 -7.94
N CYS A 169 59.90 -24.93 -7.90
CA CYS A 169 60.69 -24.57 -6.73
C CYS A 169 59.80 -24.00 -5.62
N LEU A 170 60.33 -23.85 -4.41
CA LEU A 170 59.59 -23.34 -3.25
C LEU A 170 58.96 -21.98 -3.50
N ALA A 171 59.69 -21.08 -4.15
CA ALA A 171 59.21 -19.73 -4.45
C ALA A 171 58.00 -19.74 -5.40
N HIS A 172 58.03 -20.57 -6.45
CA HIS A 172 56.91 -20.67 -7.39
C HIS A 172 55.73 -21.41 -6.81
N TRP A 173 55.97 -22.51 -6.09
CA TRP A 173 54.90 -23.25 -5.40
C TRP A 173 54.18 -22.38 -4.36
N THR A 174 54.92 -21.64 -3.52
CA THR A 174 54.31 -20.72 -2.54
C THR A 174 53.56 -19.57 -3.22
N LYS A 175 54.06 -19.06 -4.36
CA LYS A 175 53.35 -18.04 -5.15
C LYS A 175 52.03 -18.58 -5.69
N ASP A 176 52.01 -19.80 -6.21
CA ASP A 176 50.80 -20.42 -6.76
C ASP A 176 49.81 -20.81 -5.66
N VAL A 177 50.29 -21.35 -4.53
CA VAL A 177 49.45 -21.58 -3.34
C VAL A 177 48.84 -20.27 -2.83
N ARG A 178 49.60 -19.17 -2.78
CA ARG A 178 49.07 -17.86 -2.38
C ARG A 178 48.02 -17.33 -3.36
N LYS A 179 48.23 -17.48 -4.67
CA LYS A 179 47.24 -17.11 -5.69
C LYS A 179 45.97 -17.95 -5.57
N ASN A 180 46.11 -19.26 -5.38
CA ASN A 180 44.99 -20.17 -5.22
C ASN A 180 44.21 -19.85 -3.94
N ALA A 181 44.90 -19.67 -2.81
CA ALA A 181 44.28 -19.27 -1.55
C ALA A 181 43.58 -17.90 -1.67
N ALA A 182 44.21 -16.92 -2.33
CA ALA A 182 43.58 -15.63 -2.60
C ALA A 182 42.33 -15.77 -3.48
N SER A 183 42.35 -16.68 -4.47
CA SER A 183 41.19 -16.95 -5.32
C SER A 183 40.08 -17.70 -4.60
N GLU A 184 40.40 -18.64 -3.69
CA GLU A 184 39.41 -19.35 -2.88
C GLU A 184 38.76 -18.43 -1.86
N VAL A 185 39.55 -17.60 -1.18
CA VAL A 185 39.03 -16.57 -0.26
C VAL A 185 38.18 -15.57 -1.03
N GLY A 186 38.62 -15.13 -2.21
CA GLY A 186 37.83 -14.27 -3.09
C GLY A 186 36.50 -14.92 -3.50
N HIS A 187 36.52 -16.18 -3.93
CA HIS A 187 35.31 -16.90 -4.32
C HIS A 187 34.36 -17.13 -3.13
N ARG A 188 34.87 -17.39 -1.93
CA ARG A 188 34.03 -17.46 -0.72
C ARG A 188 33.39 -16.12 -0.40
N ALA A 189 34.16 -15.04 -0.43
CA ALA A 189 33.64 -13.69 -0.21
C ALA A 189 32.59 -13.29 -1.26
N ASP A 190 32.78 -13.68 -2.53
CA ASP A 190 31.81 -13.44 -3.60
C ASP A 190 30.52 -14.25 -3.40
N LEU A 191 30.61 -15.50 -2.92
CA LEU A 191 29.44 -16.32 -2.57
C LEU A 191 28.68 -15.74 -1.38
N GLU A 192 29.38 -15.33 -0.32
CA GLU A 192 28.79 -14.66 0.83
C GLU A 192 28.10 -13.35 0.43
N ARG A 193 28.72 -12.55 -0.45
CA ARG A 193 28.09 -11.35 -1.01
C ARG A 193 26.81 -11.68 -1.76
N PHE A 194 26.83 -12.70 -2.61
CA PHE A 194 25.64 -13.14 -3.36
C PHE A 194 24.50 -13.59 -2.43
N GLN A 195 24.82 -14.34 -1.37
CA GLN A 195 23.83 -14.78 -0.37
C GLN A 195 23.20 -13.58 0.36
N LEU A 196 24.02 -12.62 0.81
CA LEU A 196 23.52 -11.40 1.45
C LEU A 196 22.66 -10.56 0.50
N GLU A 197 23.03 -10.45 -0.77
CA GLU A 197 22.21 -9.77 -1.79
C GLU A 197 20.86 -10.47 -1.99
N GLU A 198 20.82 -11.80 -1.98
CA GLU A 198 19.57 -12.56 -2.07
C GLU A 198 18.68 -12.38 -0.83
N GLU A 199 19.27 -12.41 0.38
CA GLU A 199 18.58 -12.15 1.64
C GLU A 199 17.99 -10.73 1.68
N ILE A 200 18.74 -9.71 1.23
CA ILE A 200 18.25 -8.34 1.13
C ILE A 200 17.03 -8.27 0.21
N ARG A 201 17.10 -8.88 -0.98
CA ARG A 201 15.97 -8.92 -1.92
C ARG A 201 14.75 -9.63 -1.32
N ASP A 202 14.96 -10.67 -0.54
CA ASP A 202 13.87 -11.37 0.17
C ASP A 202 13.23 -10.50 1.25
N LEU A 203 14.03 -9.76 2.02
CA LEU A 203 13.52 -8.81 3.01
C LEU A 203 12.74 -7.68 2.35
N GLU A 204 13.23 -7.14 1.24
CA GLU A 204 12.53 -6.13 0.44
C GLU A 204 11.18 -6.65 -0.09
N ARG A 205 11.15 -7.89 -0.61
CA ARG A 205 9.89 -8.54 -1.03
C ARG A 205 8.89 -8.67 0.12
N ARG A 206 9.36 -9.12 1.29
CA ARG A 206 8.50 -9.25 2.49
C ARG A 206 7.97 -7.89 2.95
N GLU A 207 8.81 -6.86 2.94
CA GLU A 207 8.42 -5.51 3.30
C GLU A 207 7.37 -4.94 2.33
N TYR A 208 7.58 -5.14 1.03
CA TYR A 208 6.59 -4.77 0.01
C TYR A 208 5.23 -5.46 0.25
N LEU A 209 5.24 -6.76 0.56
CA LEU A 209 4.02 -7.50 0.89
C LEU A 209 3.34 -6.97 2.17
N ARG A 210 4.12 -6.60 3.21
CA ARG A 210 3.57 -5.96 4.42
C ARG A 210 2.89 -4.63 4.10
N GLN A 211 3.55 -3.77 3.33
CA GLN A 211 3.02 -2.46 2.98
C GLN A 211 1.78 -2.55 2.09
N THR A 212 1.74 -3.52 1.17
CA THR A 212 0.55 -3.75 0.34
C THR A 212 -0.61 -4.28 1.17
N ALA A 213 -0.37 -5.23 2.08
CA ALA A 213 -1.38 -5.69 3.03
C ALA A 213 -1.91 -4.55 3.93
N GLU A 214 -1.04 -3.69 4.47
CA GLU A 214 -1.45 -2.54 5.27
C GLU A 214 -2.31 -1.56 4.45
N ARG A 215 -1.96 -1.30 3.18
CA ARG A 215 -2.78 -0.47 2.28
C ARG A 215 -4.14 -1.07 2.01
N GLU A 216 -4.23 -2.39 1.84
CA GLU A 216 -5.51 -3.08 1.69
C GLU A 216 -6.35 -3.04 2.96
N GLU A 217 -5.73 -3.23 4.12
CA GLU A 217 -6.40 -3.11 5.42
C GLU A 217 -6.94 -1.70 5.65
N ARG A 218 -6.15 -0.66 5.35
CA ARG A 218 -6.61 0.73 5.39
C ARG A 218 -7.80 0.96 4.46
N LYS A 219 -7.77 0.43 3.24
CA LYS A 219 -8.92 0.52 2.31
C LYS A 219 -10.17 -0.15 2.88
N ARG A 220 -10.04 -1.34 3.46
CA ARG A 220 -11.17 -2.05 4.11
C ARG A 220 -11.72 -1.25 5.30
N ALA A 221 -10.84 -0.67 6.12
CA ALA A 221 -11.24 0.17 7.24
C ALA A 221 -11.96 1.45 6.76
N GLU A 222 -11.47 2.09 5.69
CA GLU A 222 -12.17 3.23 5.08
C GLU A 222 -13.55 2.85 4.51
N GLU A 223 -13.66 1.70 3.85
CA GLU A 223 -14.93 1.17 3.34
C GLU A 223 -15.91 0.87 4.49
N GLU A 224 -15.42 0.29 5.60
CA GLU A 224 -16.21 0.03 6.80
C GLU A 224 -16.70 1.33 7.45
N ILE A 225 -15.85 2.35 7.55
CA ILE A 225 -16.24 3.69 8.04
C ILE A 225 -17.32 4.30 7.15
N ARG A 226 -17.15 4.27 5.82
CA ARG A 226 -18.16 4.78 4.87
C ARG A 226 -19.47 4.04 5.00
N TYR A 227 -19.43 2.72 5.13
CA TYR A 227 -20.62 1.90 5.34
C TYR A 227 -21.31 2.25 6.67
N ALA A 228 -20.55 2.39 7.75
CA ALA A 228 -21.08 2.81 9.05
C ALA A 228 -21.72 4.22 8.99
N GLU A 229 -21.13 5.16 8.25
CA GLU A 229 -21.72 6.47 8.01
C GLU A 229 -23.01 6.40 7.21
N GLN A 230 -23.07 5.59 6.15
CA GLN A 230 -24.31 5.35 5.39
C GLN A 230 -25.42 4.79 6.28
N VAL A 231 -25.09 3.82 7.16
CA VAL A 231 -26.04 3.27 8.13
C VAL A 231 -26.51 4.33 9.12
N ARG A 232 -25.61 5.18 9.63
CA ARG A 232 -25.99 6.32 10.50
C ARG A 232 -26.91 7.30 9.77
N GLN A 233 -26.59 7.66 8.54
CA GLN A 233 -27.42 8.56 7.73
C GLN A 233 -28.80 7.95 7.47
N ALA A 234 -28.87 6.67 7.11
CA ALA A 234 -30.14 5.96 6.93
C ALA A 234 -30.97 5.93 8.22
N LYS A 235 -30.33 5.75 9.38
CA LYS A 235 -31.01 5.81 10.68
C LYS A 235 -31.57 7.21 10.97
N VAL A 236 -30.79 8.26 10.72
CA VAL A 236 -31.24 9.65 10.89
C VAL A 236 -32.42 9.95 9.95
N GLU A 237 -32.35 9.52 8.69
CA GLU A 237 -33.46 9.69 7.73
C GLU A 237 -34.71 8.92 8.14
N LEU A 238 -34.56 7.71 8.68
CA LEU A 238 -35.68 6.94 9.24
C LEU A 238 -36.32 7.67 10.44
N GLU A 239 -35.50 8.21 11.35
CA GLU A 239 -35.99 8.99 12.49
C GLU A 239 -36.70 10.28 12.05
N LYS A 240 -36.16 10.99 11.04
CA LYS A 240 -36.84 12.14 10.43
C LYS A 240 -38.20 11.75 9.84
N LYS A 241 -38.29 10.61 9.14
CA LYS A 241 -39.57 10.10 8.61
C LYS A 241 -40.56 9.81 9.73
N ARG A 242 -40.13 9.13 10.80
CA ARG A 242 -40.97 8.88 11.98
C ARG A 242 -41.45 10.17 12.64
N LEU A 243 -40.59 11.17 12.76
CA LEU A 243 -40.96 12.48 13.30
C LEU A 243 -41.98 13.17 12.39
N ALA A 244 -41.78 13.13 11.07
CA ALA A 244 -42.70 13.70 10.09
C ALA A 244 -44.08 13.02 10.13
N GLU A 245 -44.12 11.68 10.22
CA GLU A 245 -45.35 10.91 10.40
C GLU A 245 -46.06 11.28 11.71
N HIS A 246 -45.32 11.41 12.81
CA HIS A 246 -45.87 11.85 14.09
C HIS A 246 -46.46 13.27 14.00
N LEU A 247 -45.75 14.21 13.39
CA LEU A 247 -46.24 15.58 13.18
C LEU A 247 -47.48 15.61 12.29
N ALA A 248 -47.50 14.82 11.22
CA ALA A 248 -48.67 14.69 10.35
C ALA A 248 -49.88 14.14 11.11
N LYS A 249 -49.67 13.14 11.97
CA LYS A 249 -50.72 12.60 12.84
C LYS A 249 -51.25 13.63 13.83
N VAL A 250 -50.37 14.40 14.48
CA VAL A 250 -50.77 15.49 15.39
C VAL A 250 -51.55 16.57 14.63
N GLU A 251 -51.14 16.91 13.41
CA GLU A 251 -51.88 17.88 12.58
C GLU A 251 -53.25 17.34 12.16
N GLU A 252 -53.35 16.05 11.82
CA GLU A 252 -54.60 15.38 11.53
C GLU A 252 -55.53 15.40 12.75
N GLU A 253 -55.03 15.03 13.93
CA GLU A 253 -55.77 15.11 15.20
C GLU A 253 -56.24 16.54 15.48
N ARG A 254 -55.40 17.56 15.19
CA ARG A 254 -55.80 18.97 15.30
C ARG A 254 -56.92 19.31 14.32
N ARG A 255 -56.83 18.87 13.06
CA ARG A 255 -57.89 19.08 12.05
C ARG A 255 -59.18 18.38 12.44
N GLN A 256 -59.11 17.18 13.00
CA GLN A 256 -60.26 16.45 13.53
C GLN A 256 -60.87 17.19 14.72
N HIS A 257 -60.04 17.70 15.65
CA HIS A 257 -60.50 18.51 16.77
C HIS A 257 -61.18 19.81 16.29
N GLU A 258 -60.57 20.55 15.36
CA GLU A 258 -61.16 21.76 14.76
C GLU A 258 -62.49 21.43 14.03
N ALA A 259 -62.57 20.30 13.35
CA ALA A 259 -63.80 19.85 12.68
C ALA A 259 -64.88 19.49 13.71
N ASN A 260 -64.52 18.80 14.80
CA ASN A 260 -65.42 18.49 15.91
C ASN A 260 -65.91 19.77 16.59
N GLU A 261 -65.03 20.73 16.86
CA GLU A 261 -65.40 22.02 17.44
C GLU A 261 -66.35 22.80 16.53
N ARG A 262 -66.12 22.78 15.20
CA ARG A 262 -67.05 23.35 14.21
C ARG A 262 -68.40 22.63 14.22
N PHE A 263 -68.39 21.31 14.35
CA PHE A 263 -69.61 20.51 14.44
C PHE A 263 -70.38 20.84 15.73
N GLU A 264 -69.72 20.89 16.88
CA GLU A 264 -70.29 21.29 18.15
C GLU A 264 -70.86 22.71 18.10
N LYS A 265 -70.14 23.68 17.51
CA LYS A 265 -70.66 25.03 17.29
C LYS A 265 -71.93 25.03 16.42
N LYS A 266 -72.00 24.20 15.38
CA LYS A 266 -73.22 24.05 14.56
C LYS A 266 -74.37 23.42 15.34
N VAL A 267 -74.09 22.41 16.16
CA VAL A 267 -75.10 21.78 17.04
C VAL A 267 -75.61 22.79 18.07
N ALA A 268 -74.70 23.49 18.76
CA ALA A 268 -75.04 24.54 19.71
C ALA A 268 -75.85 25.67 19.07
N ALA A 269 -75.49 26.11 17.86
CA ALA A 269 -76.26 27.10 17.12
C ALA A 269 -77.67 26.59 16.74
N ARG A 270 -77.81 25.30 16.38
CA ARG A 270 -79.13 24.69 16.13
C ARG A 270 -79.98 24.61 17.41
N VAL A 271 -79.38 24.21 18.53
CA VAL A 271 -80.06 24.17 19.83
C VAL A 271 -80.49 25.57 20.25
N ALA A 272 -79.60 26.57 20.18
CA ALA A 272 -79.93 27.96 20.48
C ALA A 272 -81.02 28.52 19.55
N ALA A 273 -81.02 28.16 18.27
CA ALA A 273 -82.09 28.54 17.34
C ALA A 273 -83.43 27.86 17.66
N GLU A 274 -83.40 26.61 18.13
CA GLU A 274 -84.59 25.89 18.59
C GLU A 274 -85.13 26.48 19.90
N GLU A 275 -84.26 26.79 20.86
CA GLU A 275 -84.62 27.50 22.09
C GLU A 275 -85.20 28.87 21.79
N ALA A 276 -84.59 29.64 20.89
CA ALA A 276 -85.13 30.93 20.45
C ALA A 276 -86.51 30.80 19.78
N ARG A 277 -86.76 29.71 19.04
CA ARG A 277 -88.11 29.39 18.51
C ARG A 277 -89.09 29.08 19.63
N ARG A 278 -88.70 28.26 20.60
CA ARG A 278 -89.54 27.93 21.76
C ARG A 278 -89.85 29.18 22.60
N ASP A 279 -88.87 30.06 22.81
CA ASP A 279 -89.05 31.33 23.49
C ASP A 279 -89.96 32.28 22.71
N PHE A 280 -89.83 32.32 21.39
CA PHE A 280 -90.72 33.09 20.52
C PHE A 280 -92.16 32.55 20.58
N GLU A 281 -92.35 31.24 20.46
CA GLU A 281 -93.64 30.56 20.59
C GLU A 281 -94.24 30.77 21.99
N ALA A 282 -93.43 30.72 23.06
CA ALA A 282 -93.87 30.99 24.42
C ALA A 282 -94.31 32.46 24.58
N ARG A 283 -93.59 33.42 23.99
CA ARG A 283 -93.97 34.85 24.00
C ARG A 283 -95.24 35.10 23.20
N GLU A 284 -95.41 34.45 22.05
CA GLU A 284 -96.64 34.49 21.24
C GLU A 284 -97.83 33.89 22.01
N ALA A 285 -97.65 32.72 22.64
CA ALA A 285 -98.68 32.11 23.48
C ALA A 285 -99.05 33.02 24.67
N GLN A 286 -98.07 33.67 25.29
CA GLN A 286 -98.30 34.61 26.39
C GLN A 286 -99.01 35.90 25.91
N ARG A 287 -98.75 36.36 24.69
CA ARG A 287 -99.50 37.46 24.06
C ARG A 287 -100.94 37.05 23.75
N ALA A 288 -101.14 35.87 23.17
CA ALA A 288 -102.46 35.32 22.89
C ALA A 288 -103.29 35.14 24.17
N GLU A 289 -102.68 34.67 25.26
CA GLU A 289 -103.34 34.54 26.57
C GLU A 289 -103.70 35.91 27.17
N ARG A 290 -102.81 36.90 27.07
CA ARG A 290 -103.12 38.28 27.49
C ARG A 290 -104.22 38.92 26.64
N GLU A 291 -104.28 38.60 25.35
CA GLU A 291 -105.35 39.07 24.46
C GLU A 291 -106.69 38.39 24.78
N LYS A 292 -106.66 37.09 25.10
CA LYS A 292 -107.83 36.35 25.59
C LYS A 292 -108.33 36.92 26.91
N GLN A 293 -107.43 37.20 27.87
CA GLN A 293 -107.77 37.87 29.12
C GLN A 293 -108.37 39.27 28.88
N ARG A 294 -107.83 40.05 27.95
CA ARG A 294 -108.42 41.35 27.57
C ARG A 294 -109.83 41.20 27.00
N ARG A 295 -110.08 40.19 26.15
CA ARG A 295 -111.41 39.91 25.61
C ARG A 295 -112.39 39.47 26.70
N GLU A 296 -111.94 38.64 27.64
CA GLU A 296 -112.75 38.22 28.79
C GLU A 296 -113.07 39.39 29.74
N GLU A 297 -112.10 40.27 30.01
CA GLU A 297 -112.29 41.51 30.76
C GLU A 297 -113.24 42.49 30.05
N GLU A 298 -113.15 42.58 28.72
CA GLU A 298 -114.04 43.41 27.90
C GLU A 298 -115.47 42.86 27.89
N ILE A 299 -115.65 41.54 27.74
CA ILE A 299 -116.95 40.87 27.87
C ILE A 299 -117.52 41.08 29.28
N ALA A 300 -116.69 40.99 30.33
CA ALA A 300 -117.11 41.25 31.70
C ALA A 300 -117.51 42.72 31.91
N ARG A 301 -116.78 43.69 31.34
CA ARG A 301 -117.15 45.11 31.37
C ARG A 301 -118.50 45.37 30.68
N VAL A 302 -118.70 44.79 29.49
CA VAL A 302 -119.97 44.91 28.75
C VAL A 302 -121.11 44.25 29.52
N ALA A 303 -120.88 43.12 30.18
CA ALA A 303 -121.88 42.48 31.04
C ALA A 303 -122.26 43.35 32.25
N VAL A 304 -121.29 43.96 32.93
CA VAL A 304 -121.54 44.89 34.04
C VAL A 304 -122.27 46.15 33.57
N GLU A 305 -121.95 46.70 32.40
CA GLU A 305 -122.67 47.83 31.83
C GLU A 305 -124.10 47.47 31.42
N ARG A 306 -124.32 46.27 30.90
CA ARG A 306 -125.66 45.76 30.55
C ARG A 306 -126.52 45.52 31.80
N GLU A 307 -125.91 45.07 32.90
CA GLU A 307 -126.56 44.93 34.21
C GLU A 307 -126.93 46.31 34.80
N ARG A 308 -126.01 47.29 34.72
CA ARG A 308 -126.27 48.68 35.13
C ARG A 308 -127.36 49.35 34.30
N ALA A 309 -127.42 49.08 33.00
CA ALA A 309 -128.49 49.55 32.12
C ALA A 309 -129.85 48.93 32.46
N ARG A 310 -129.89 47.64 32.84
CA ARG A 310 -131.10 46.98 33.35
C ARG A 310 -131.60 47.60 34.66
N GLN A 311 -130.70 47.83 35.62
CA GLN A 311 -131.04 48.46 36.89
C GLN A 311 -131.48 49.93 36.74
N ALA A 312 -130.92 50.66 35.76
CA ALA A 312 -131.37 52.01 35.42
C ALA A 312 -132.76 52.02 34.78
N ALA A 313 -133.05 51.06 33.88
CA ALA A 313 -134.37 50.91 33.27
C ALA A 313 -135.45 50.51 34.30
N GLU A 314 -135.10 49.67 35.29
CA GLU A 314 -136.01 49.32 36.39
C GLU A 314 -136.33 50.51 37.30
N ARG A 315 -135.37 51.41 37.58
CA ARG A 315 -135.66 52.64 38.32
C ARG A 315 -136.60 53.56 37.55
N ILE A 316 -136.35 53.76 36.26
CA ILE A 316 -137.20 54.61 35.40
C ILE A 316 -138.63 54.03 35.34
N ALA A 317 -138.77 52.71 35.24
CA ALA A 317 -140.08 52.06 35.25
C ALA A 317 -140.84 52.24 36.58
N ARG A 318 -140.14 52.19 37.73
CA ARG A 318 -140.76 52.43 39.05
C ARG A 318 -141.18 53.88 39.24
N GLU A 319 -140.38 54.83 38.77
CA GLU A 319 -140.70 56.27 38.82
C GLU A 319 -141.89 56.62 37.92
N ASP A 320 -141.99 56.00 36.74
CA ASP A 320 -143.12 56.20 35.82
C ASP A 320 -144.43 55.59 36.35
N ASP A 321 -144.35 54.45 37.06
CA ASP A 321 -145.50 53.80 37.70
C ASP A 321 -145.99 54.58 38.94
N GLU A 322 -145.06 55.18 39.71
CA GLU A 322 -145.41 56.11 40.81
C GLU A 322 -146.02 57.42 40.29
N ALA A 323 -145.50 57.97 39.18
CA ALA A 323 -146.06 59.17 38.55
C ALA A 323 -147.50 58.93 38.06
N ARG A 324 -147.80 57.74 37.51
CA ARG A 324 -149.16 57.36 37.10
C ARG A 324 -150.11 57.24 38.28
N ARG A 325 -149.66 56.73 39.42
CA ARG A 325 -150.48 56.68 40.66
C ARG A 325 -150.79 58.07 41.19
N ARG A 326 -149.79 58.96 41.29
CA ARG A 326 -150.00 60.35 41.72
C ARG A 326 -150.96 61.11 40.79
N ALA A 327 -150.87 60.90 39.48
CA ALA A 327 -151.78 61.52 38.50
C ALA A 327 -153.20 60.91 38.49
N ALA A 328 -153.40 59.72 39.04
CA ALA A 328 -154.72 59.12 39.25
C ALA A 328 -155.36 59.64 40.55
N ASP A 329 -154.57 59.77 41.61
CA ASP A 329 -155.02 60.30 42.90
C ASP A 329 -155.39 61.80 42.82
N GLU A 330 -154.66 62.59 42.03
CA GLU A 330 -155.02 64.00 41.77
C GLU A 330 -156.32 64.15 40.97
N ARG A 331 -156.58 63.26 40.01
CA ARG A 331 -157.83 63.27 39.24
C ARG A 331 -159.03 62.91 40.13
N PHE A 332 -158.86 61.95 41.02
CA PHE A 332 -159.88 61.58 42.01
C PHE A 332 -160.15 62.70 43.03
N ALA A 333 -159.11 63.39 43.50
CA ALA A 333 -159.23 64.54 44.40
C ALA A 333 -159.95 65.74 43.77
N ASP A 334 -159.73 65.99 42.47
CA ASP A 334 -160.41 67.07 41.75
C ASP A 334 -161.87 66.74 41.40
N GLU A 335 -162.21 65.47 41.22
CA GLU A 335 -163.59 65.02 41.03
C GLU A 335 -164.40 65.13 42.33
N LEU A 336 -163.80 64.80 43.48
CA LEU A 336 -164.38 65.02 44.81
C LEU A 336 -164.62 66.51 45.10
N ARG A 337 -163.67 67.39 44.70
CA ARG A 337 -163.82 68.84 44.88
C ARG A 337 -164.92 69.44 44.01
N ARG A 338 -165.18 68.89 42.82
CA ARG A 338 -166.33 69.29 41.97
C ARG A 338 -167.66 68.81 42.54
N GLY A 339 -167.69 67.58 43.10
CA GLY A 339 -168.88 67.03 43.75
C GLY A 339 -169.31 67.80 45.01
N LEU A 340 -168.35 68.28 45.81
CA LEU A 340 -168.65 69.08 47.01
C LEU A 340 -169.19 70.48 46.67
N ARG A 341 -168.63 71.15 45.65
CA ARG A 341 -169.13 72.48 45.21
C ARG A 341 -170.52 72.43 44.58
N ALA A 342 -170.83 71.36 43.84
CA ALA A 342 -172.16 71.14 43.28
C ALA A 342 -173.22 70.88 44.37
N ARG A 343 -172.80 70.27 45.50
CA ARG A 343 -173.68 69.98 46.63
C ARG A 343 -173.91 71.21 47.53
N GLU A 344 -172.92 72.09 47.67
CA GLU A 344 -173.07 73.41 48.29
C GLU A 344 -174.01 74.32 47.48
N GLN A 345 -173.87 74.37 46.15
CA GLN A 345 -174.77 75.16 45.31
C GLN A 345 -176.23 74.68 45.36
N LEU A 346 -176.47 73.37 45.40
CA LEU A 346 -177.82 72.81 45.60
C LEU A 346 -178.41 73.13 46.99
N GLU A 347 -177.59 73.23 48.03
CA GLU A 347 -178.05 73.64 49.36
C GLU A 347 -178.30 75.14 49.47
N GLU A 348 -177.51 75.98 48.78
CA GLU A 348 -177.74 77.42 48.69
C GLU A 348 -179.02 77.73 47.89
N ASP A 349 -179.24 77.04 46.77
CA ASP A 349 -180.46 77.18 45.97
C ASP A 349 -181.70 76.73 46.77
N ARG A 350 -181.60 75.63 47.53
CA ARG A 350 -182.70 75.17 48.41
C ARG A 350 -182.99 76.15 49.55
N ARG A 351 -181.96 76.79 50.12
CA ARG A 351 -182.14 77.84 51.16
C ARG A 351 -182.75 79.12 50.57
N ALA A 352 -182.35 79.50 49.36
CA ALA A 352 -182.93 80.64 48.65
C ALA A 352 -184.42 80.39 48.33
N GLU A 353 -184.79 79.17 47.93
CA GLU A 353 -186.17 78.77 47.65
C GLU A 353 -187.04 78.72 48.92
N GLU A 354 -186.51 78.22 50.04
CA GLU A 354 -187.19 78.26 51.35
C GLU A 354 -187.39 79.70 51.87
N GLU A 355 -186.43 80.59 51.65
CA GLU A 355 -186.54 82.00 52.03
C GLU A 355 -187.57 82.74 51.14
N GLN A 356 -187.65 82.39 49.86
CA GLN A 356 -188.64 82.93 48.93
C GLN A 356 -190.07 82.45 49.28
N LEU A 357 -190.22 81.20 49.73
CA LEU A 357 -191.48 80.65 50.25
C LEU A 357 -191.88 81.28 51.60
N ARG A 358 -190.92 81.62 52.48
CA ARG A 358 -191.19 82.42 53.70
C ARG A 358 -191.71 83.81 53.36
N ARG A 359 -191.09 84.50 52.40
CA ARG A 359 -191.53 85.85 51.95
C ARG A 359 -192.92 85.83 51.30
N LEU A 360 -193.32 84.72 50.67
CA LEU A 360 -194.68 84.53 50.14
C LEU A 360 -195.71 84.19 51.23
N ARG A 361 -195.33 83.46 52.29
CA ARG A 361 -196.19 83.26 53.49
C ARG A 361 -196.44 84.55 54.27
N ASP A 362 -195.43 85.41 54.39
CA ASP A 362 -195.57 86.68 55.13
C ASP A 362 -196.35 87.75 54.34
N ARG A 363 -196.39 87.67 53.00
CA ARG A 363 -197.29 88.48 52.17
C ARG A 363 -198.74 87.97 52.14
N GLY A 364 -198.99 86.71 52.47
CA GLY A 364 -200.33 86.13 52.55
C GLY A 364 -201.09 86.45 53.85
N ARG A 365 -200.41 86.88 54.93
CA ARG A 365 -201.04 87.09 56.25
C ARG A 365 -201.41 88.53 56.61
N ARG A 366 -201.29 89.49 55.68
CA ARG A 366 -201.71 90.90 55.88
C ARG A 366 -202.61 91.43 54.76
N ARG A 367 -203.43 90.55 54.17
CA ARG A 367 -204.51 90.90 53.24
C ARG A 367 -205.80 90.11 53.52
N GLU A 368 -206.09 89.90 54.80
CA GLU A 368 -207.36 89.48 55.41
C GLU A 368 -207.18 89.97 56.86
N THR A 369 -207.66 91.13 57.31
CA THR A 369 -209.05 91.56 57.39
C THR A 369 -209.12 93.09 57.56
N ALA A 370 -209.67 93.78 56.56
CA ALA A 370 -210.47 94.97 56.76
C ALA A 370 -211.74 94.72 55.95
N PHE A 371 -212.86 94.43 56.63
CA PHE A 371 -214.27 94.72 56.29
C PHE A 371 -215.22 93.78 57.08
N ASP A 372 -215.79 94.34 58.15
CA ASP A 372 -217.18 94.20 58.65
C ASP A 372 -217.33 95.37 59.66
N HIS A 373 -217.92 96.53 59.33
CA HIS A 373 -219.34 96.89 59.15
C HIS A 373 -220.25 96.75 60.39
N ILE A 374 -220.68 97.93 60.90
CA ILE A 374 -222.07 98.35 61.18
C ILE A 374 -222.90 97.46 62.14
N TRP A 375 -223.07 97.91 63.39
CA TRP A 375 -224.28 98.57 63.93
C TRP A 375 -223.92 99.39 65.18
#